data_AF-A0A5C9A1I4-F1
#
_entry.id   AF-A0A5C9A1I4-F1
#
_cell.length_a   1.000
_cell.length_b   1.000
_cell.length_c   1.000
_cell.angle_alpha   90.00
_cell.angle_beta   90.00
_cell.angle_gamma   90.00
#
_symmetry.space_group_name_H-M   'P 1'
#
loop_
_entity.id
_entity.type
_entity.pdbx_description
1 polymer ?
#
loop_
_entity_poly.entity_id
_entity_poly.type
_entity_poly.pdbx_seq_one_letter_code
_entity_poly.pdbx_strand_id
1 'polypeptide(L)'
;MRRLRWPHLTLGAGAWLLLMVCSVGLSDWSIRHQVHSELGRQLPELLADAIPGWEGESFSWRHLAMEIDRDLVNLQLRQPGPLAHCSARVLSLQGEQIARAGAGEQRLALAWRQGEMGRQLELGLQCQRNWPWLLASQGALTGLVAALLLALPAPLSARRRAYVDALRTAGASRRQALRATAAVDDLSDSQIQLLDALLAQAGDGGLNPQMQAFRWAGSVRAQALTAAQLPWFLRALQLFEGDAERALAVALAPAQLVFHPRDCRVSVHGLDLRLPSTPFIYYLWYARRRLRDGAGDAGGWFANPPSNRADHEGAAEVLALMEAYEGHGKAARDLREKGLRSRTLDQNRSKVKEHLTGLLGEELAADFLFEGERDARTARSRYRIVTDAAQIRVDEGPQCAAAGAIDIPATPASYS
;
A
#
# COMPACT_ATOMS: atom_id res chain seq x y z
N MET A 1 16.30 2.26 7.34
CA MET A 1 16.04 3.28 8.40
C MET A 1 14.63 3.81 8.22
N ARG A 2 13.68 3.31 9.02
CA ARG A 2 12.26 3.75 8.96
C ARG A 2 12.21 5.22 9.38
N ARG A 3 11.74 6.10 8.49
CA ARG A 3 11.50 7.52 8.78
C ARG A 3 10.62 7.58 10.03
N LEU A 4 11.19 8.02 11.15
CA LEU A 4 10.43 8.33 12.36
C LEU A 4 9.42 9.39 11.93
N ARG A 5 8.15 9.00 11.80
CA ARG A 5 7.12 9.91 11.32
C ARG A 5 6.95 10.99 12.39
N TRP A 6 7.20 12.25 12.00
CA TRP A 6 6.98 13.47 12.78
C TRP A 6 5.77 13.44 13.75
N PRO A 7 4.59 12.87 13.41
CA PRO A 7 3.48 12.75 14.36
C PRO A 7 3.80 12.00 15.66
N HIS A 8 4.79 11.10 15.70
CA HIS A 8 5.14 10.39 16.93
C HIS A 8 5.93 11.26 17.92
N LEU A 9 6.68 12.26 17.42
CA LEU A 9 7.45 13.17 18.27
C LEU A 9 6.53 14.18 18.97
N THR A 10 5.52 14.70 18.27
CA THR A 10 4.56 15.64 18.85
C THR A 10 3.66 14.96 19.89
N LEU A 11 3.21 13.74 19.63
CA LEU A 11 2.47 12.92 20.61
C LEU A 11 3.32 12.61 21.85
N GLY A 12 4.61 12.29 21.67
CA GLY A 12 5.53 12.03 22.78
C GLY A 12 5.74 13.27 23.66
N ALA A 13 5.95 14.44 23.06
CA ALA A 13 6.10 15.70 23.79
C ALA A 13 4.83 16.08 24.57
N GLY A 14 3.65 15.91 23.95
CA GLY A 14 2.36 16.16 24.60
C GLY A 14 2.13 15.23 25.80
N ALA A 15 2.42 13.94 25.66
CA ALA A 15 2.31 12.97 26.75
C ALA A 15 3.28 13.29 27.90
N TRP A 16 4.52 13.68 27.59
CA TRP A 16 5.51 14.08 28.59
C TRP A 16 5.06 15.31 29.39
N LEU A 17 4.53 16.33 28.72
CA LEU A 17 3.99 17.53 29.37
C LEU A 17 2.80 17.19 30.29
N LEU A 18 1.87 16.35 29.82
CA LEU A 18 0.72 15.93 30.62
C LEU A 18 1.18 15.18 31.89
N LEU A 19 2.11 14.23 31.73
CA LEU A 19 2.68 13.47 32.86
C LEU A 19 3.41 14.39 33.84
N MET A 20 4.18 15.37 33.34
CA MET A 20 4.82 16.37 34.19
C MET A 20 3.80 17.17 35.01
N VAL A 21 2.74 17.71 34.39
CA VAL A 21 1.69 18.45 35.09
C VAL A 21 0.99 17.59 36.14
N CYS A 22 0.62 16.35 35.78
CA CYS A 22 0.01 15.40 36.72
C CYS A 22 0.95 15.06 37.88
N SER A 23 2.24 14.84 37.62
CA SER A 23 3.22 14.51 38.66
C SER A 23 3.44 15.65 39.64
N VAL A 24 3.45 16.90 39.15
CA VAL A 24 3.54 18.09 39.98
C VAL A 24 2.28 18.23 40.85
N GLY A 25 1.09 18.04 40.28
CA GLY A 25 -0.16 18.07 41.02
C GLY A 25 -0.26 16.99 42.09
N LEU A 26 0.14 15.76 41.76
CA LEU A 26 0.17 14.63 42.70
C LEU A 26 1.22 14.84 43.80
N SER A 27 2.37 15.42 43.48
CA SER A 27 3.39 15.80 44.46
C SER A 27 2.82 16.83 45.44
N ASP A 28 2.20 17.90 44.94
CA ASP A 28 1.58 18.95 45.76
C ASP A 28 0.48 18.40 46.67
N TRP A 29 -0.32 17.45 46.19
CA TRP A 29 -1.33 16.76 46.98
C TRP A 29 -0.72 15.84 48.05
N SER A 30 0.29 15.05 47.69
CA SER A 30 0.99 14.15 48.60
C SER A 30 1.70 14.90 49.73
N ILE A 31 2.31 16.06 49.42
CA ILE A 31 2.95 16.95 50.40
C ILE A 31 1.95 17.35 51.48
N ARG A 32 0.79 17.86 51.05
CA ARG A 32 -0.25 18.32 51.97
C ARG A 32 -0.65 17.21 52.91
N HIS A 33 -0.91 16.01 52.39
CA HIS A 33 -1.36 14.93 53.25
C HIS A 33 -0.27 14.42 54.20
N GLN A 34 0.95 14.22 53.71
CA GLN A 34 2.02 13.65 54.53
C GLN A 34 2.48 14.63 55.61
N VAL A 35 2.66 15.89 55.26
CA VAL A 35 3.09 16.93 56.22
C VAL A 35 1.97 17.27 57.20
N HIS A 36 0.72 17.38 56.74
CA HIS A 36 -0.43 17.57 57.63
C HIS A 36 -0.58 16.40 58.61
N SER A 37 -0.42 15.17 58.15
CA SER A 37 -0.52 13.98 58.99
C SER A 37 0.61 13.90 60.02
N GLU A 38 1.86 14.20 59.64
CA GLU A 38 2.99 14.07 60.56
C GLU A 38 3.04 15.22 61.56
N LEU A 39 2.90 16.48 61.09
CA LEU A 39 2.85 17.64 61.98
C LEU A 39 1.59 17.62 62.85
N GLY A 40 0.45 17.23 62.29
CA GLY A 40 -0.79 17.12 63.03
C GLY A 40 -0.78 16.04 64.11
N ARG A 41 0.11 15.04 63.99
CA ARG A 41 0.27 14.00 65.00
C ARG A 41 1.31 14.37 66.06
N GLN A 42 2.49 14.85 65.66
CA GLN A 42 3.61 15.05 66.60
C GLN A 42 3.59 16.42 67.28
N LEU A 43 3.21 17.48 66.56
CA LEU A 43 3.35 18.84 67.05
C LEU A 43 2.40 19.16 68.22
N PRO A 44 1.13 18.73 68.21
CA PRO A 44 0.24 18.94 69.36
C PRO A 44 0.75 18.33 70.67
N GLU A 45 1.33 17.12 70.62
CA GLU A 45 1.86 16.43 71.80
C GLU A 45 3.06 17.20 72.36
N LEU A 46 4.00 17.58 71.50
CA LEU A 46 5.18 18.36 71.91
C LEU A 46 4.80 19.75 72.46
N LEU A 47 3.80 20.42 71.86
CA LEU A 47 3.33 21.73 72.32
C LEU A 47 2.57 21.64 73.65
N ALA A 48 1.83 20.55 73.89
CA ALA A 48 1.15 20.34 75.16
C ALA A 48 2.14 20.20 76.33
N ASP A 49 3.30 19.59 76.09
CA ASP A 49 4.38 19.43 77.07
C ASP A 49 5.20 20.71 77.24
N ALA A 50 5.41 21.49 76.18
CA ALA A 50 6.23 22.71 76.21
C ALA A 50 5.52 23.93 76.80
N ILE A 51 4.19 24.00 76.74
CA ILE A 51 3.42 25.13 77.27
C ILE A 51 3.12 24.88 78.76
N PRO A 52 3.70 25.64 79.71
CA PRO A 52 3.43 25.43 81.13
C PRO A 52 1.95 25.65 81.45
N GLY A 53 1.37 24.79 82.31
CA GLY A 53 -0.06 24.81 82.66
C GLY A 53 -0.55 26.05 83.42
N TRP A 54 0.35 26.96 83.82
CA TRP A 54 0.04 28.26 84.40
C TRP A 54 0.74 29.35 83.57
N GLU A 55 -0.04 30.12 82.80
CA GLU A 55 0.43 31.31 82.08
C GLU A 55 0.81 32.40 83.10
N GLY A 56 2.03 32.36 83.63
CA GLY A 56 2.59 33.45 84.43
C GLY A 56 2.90 34.68 83.57
N GLU A 57 3.05 35.86 84.19
CA GLU A 57 3.30 37.17 83.54
C GLU A 57 4.54 37.24 82.62
N SER A 58 5.38 36.19 82.59
CA SER A 58 6.60 36.12 81.75
C SER A 58 6.45 35.28 80.48
N PHE A 59 5.32 34.64 80.23
CA PHE A 59 5.13 33.80 79.04
C PHE A 59 4.85 34.64 77.78
N SER A 60 5.60 34.40 76.70
CA SER A 60 5.46 35.12 75.43
C SER A 60 5.18 34.16 74.27
N TRP A 61 3.99 34.27 73.67
CA TRP A 61 3.61 33.51 72.47
C TRP A 61 4.56 33.75 71.29
N ARG A 62 5.14 34.95 71.18
CA ARG A 62 6.15 35.25 70.15
C ARG A 62 7.45 34.49 70.36
N HIS A 63 7.87 34.30 71.62
CA HIS A 63 9.08 33.55 71.90
C HIS A 63 8.91 32.08 71.53
N LEU A 64 7.79 31.47 71.94
CA LEU A 64 7.45 30.10 71.56
C LEU A 64 7.33 29.96 70.03
N ALA A 65 6.70 30.93 69.34
CA ALA A 65 6.62 30.90 67.88
C ALA A 65 7.99 30.93 67.20
N MET A 66 8.97 31.68 67.74
CA MET A 66 10.35 31.68 67.21
C MET A 66 11.09 30.36 67.46
N GLU A 67 10.86 29.69 68.59
CA GLU A 67 11.42 28.35 68.84
C GLU A 67 10.82 27.31 67.89
N ILE A 68 9.51 27.33 67.71
CA ILE A 68 8.81 26.49 66.73
C ILE A 68 9.35 26.76 65.31
N ASP A 69 9.48 28.02 64.91
CA ASP A 69 10.06 28.39 63.61
C ASP A 69 11.47 27.81 63.45
N ARG A 70 12.31 27.93 64.47
CA ARG A 70 13.69 27.42 64.44
C ARG A 70 13.74 25.91 64.19
N ASP A 71 12.84 25.15 64.81
CA ASP A 71 12.78 23.70 64.64
C ASP A 71 12.12 23.29 63.31
N LEU A 72 11.20 24.11 62.80
CA LEU A 72 10.48 23.86 61.55
C LEU A 72 11.21 24.37 60.29
N VAL A 73 12.34 25.05 60.42
CA VAL A 73 13.15 25.55 59.28
C VAL A 73 13.61 24.41 58.36
N ASN A 74 13.93 23.22 58.90
CA ASN A 74 14.40 22.08 58.11
C ASN A 74 13.62 20.81 58.45
N LEU A 75 12.47 20.63 57.79
CA LEU A 75 11.69 19.39 57.92
C LEU A 75 12.41 18.27 57.16
N GLN A 76 12.99 17.32 57.89
CA GLN A 76 13.61 16.14 57.30
C GLN A 76 12.55 15.17 56.76
N LEU A 77 12.40 15.14 55.43
CA LEU A 77 11.57 14.15 54.77
C LEU A 77 12.27 12.79 54.78
N ARG A 78 11.55 11.74 55.18
CA ARG A 78 12.11 10.39 55.37
C ARG A 78 12.69 9.72 54.12
N GLN A 79 12.33 10.19 52.92
CA GLN A 79 12.80 9.57 51.66
C GLN A 79 13.10 10.60 50.58
N PRO A 80 14.10 10.32 49.70
CA PRO A 80 14.31 11.10 48.50
C PRO A 80 13.06 10.98 47.61
N GLY A 81 12.52 12.11 47.21
CA GLY A 81 11.28 12.16 46.44
C GLY A 81 11.19 13.44 45.61
N PRO A 82 9.98 13.84 45.20
CA PRO A 82 9.76 15.03 44.37
C PRO A 82 10.07 16.36 45.08
N LEU A 83 10.53 16.29 46.34
CA LEU A 83 10.81 17.41 47.21
C LEU A 83 12.28 17.40 47.62
N ALA A 84 12.89 18.59 47.61
CA ALA A 84 14.26 18.77 48.05
C ALA A 84 14.30 19.22 49.52
N HIS A 85 13.56 20.28 49.86
CA HIS A 85 13.53 20.88 51.19
C HIS A 85 12.12 21.38 51.50
N CYS A 86 11.65 21.16 52.71
CA CYS A 86 10.42 21.76 53.22
C CYS A 86 10.73 22.51 54.52
N SER A 87 10.15 23.70 54.65
CA SER A 87 10.19 24.52 55.84
C SER A 87 8.77 24.91 56.21
N ALA A 88 8.51 25.04 57.51
CA ALA A 88 7.27 25.60 58.01
C ALA A 88 7.58 26.78 58.94
N ARG A 89 6.65 27.74 59.00
CA ARG A 89 6.73 28.89 59.90
C ARG A 89 5.39 29.22 60.52
N VAL A 90 5.37 29.77 61.72
CA VAL A 90 4.17 30.16 62.46
C VAL A 90 3.59 31.44 61.88
N LEU A 91 2.34 31.37 61.42
CA LEU A 91 1.57 32.51 60.92
C LEU A 91 0.71 33.11 62.03
N SER A 92 0.03 32.26 62.80
CA SER A 92 -0.85 32.65 63.88
C SER A 92 -0.79 31.63 65.01
N LEU A 93 -0.79 32.09 66.26
CA LEU A 93 -0.82 31.24 67.45
C LEU A 93 -1.85 31.81 68.42
N GLN A 94 -2.88 31.03 68.76
CA GLN A 94 -4.01 31.46 69.59
C GLN A 94 -4.73 32.73 69.07
N GLY A 95 -4.74 32.94 67.76
CA GLY A 95 -5.34 34.12 67.15
C GLY A 95 -4.45 35.37 67.16
N GLU A 96 -3.27 35.34 67.81
CA GLU A 96 -2.25 36.38 67.62
C GLU A 96 -1.53 36.13 66.30
N GLN A 97 -1.62 37.10 65.39
CA GLN A 97 -0.92 37.05 64.12
C GLN A 97 0.57 37.35 64.33
N ILE A 98 1.40 36.32 64.16
CA ILE A 98 2.86 36.41 64.31
C ILE A 98 3.50 36.85 62.99
N ALA A 99 3.04 36.29 61.86
CA ALA A 99 3.57 36.57 60.54
C ALA A 99 2.46 36.60 59.47
N ARG A 100 2.78 37.19 58.31
CA ARG A 100 1.91 37.15 57.12
C ARG A 100 2.34 36.01 56.21
N ALA A 101 1.37 35.25 55.70
CA ALA A 101 1.59 34.21 54.71
C ALA A 101 2.28 34.78 53.46
N GLY A 102 3.33 34.10 53.01
CA GLY A 102 4.10 34.43 51.83
C GLY A 102 3.38 33.99 50.55
N ALA A 103 3.78 34.54 49.42
CA ALA A 103 3.25 34.12 48.12
C ALA A 103 3.61 32.64 47.86
N GLY A 104 2.60 31.80 47.65
CA GLY A 104 2.79 30.36 47.40
C GLY A 104 2.94 29.50 48.66
N GLU A 105 2.88 30.08 49.87
CA GLU A 105 2.84 29.30 51.11
C GLU A 105 1.49 28.64 51.29
N GLN A 106 1.52 27.37 51.67
CA GLN A 106 0.31 26.63 52.00
C GLN A 106 0.01 26.79 53.49
N ARG A 107 -1.23 27.17 53.83
CA ARG A 107 -1.63 27.33 55.23
C ARG A 107 -2.06 25.99 55.80
N LEU A 108 -1.51 25.65 56.95
CA LEU A 108 -1.82 24.46 57.71
C LEU A 108 -2.39 24.88 59.07
N ALA A 109 -3.69 24.67 59.25
CA ALA A 109 -4.31 24.89 60.55
C ALA A 109 -4.22 23.61 61.39
N LEU A 110 -3.68 23.75 62.60
CA LEU A 110 -3.57 22.71 63.61
C LEU A 110 -4.38 23.15 64.82
N ALA A 111 -5.18 22.23 65.36
CA ALA A 111 -5.95 22.47 66.56
C ALA A 111 -5.73 21.32 67.55
N TRP A 112 -5.57 21.65 68.83
CA TRP A 112 -5.40 20.68 69.90
C TRP A 112 -6.10 21.15 71.18
N ARG A 113 -6.20 20.26 72.16
CA ARG A 113 -6.77 20.59 73.48
C ARG A 113 -5.68 20.50 74.54
N GLN A 114 -5.64 21.48 75.43
CA GLN A 114 -4.78 21.48 76.61
C GLN A 114 -5.67 21.71 77.83
N GLY A 115 -6.00 20.62 78.54
CA GLY A 115 -7.11 20.63 79.51
C GLY A 115 -8.45 20.93 78.83
N GLU A 116 -9.20 21.90 79.36
CA GLU A 116 -10.48 22.34 78.77
C GLU A 116 -10.32 23.38 77.66
N MET A 117 -9.13 23.96 77.48
CA MET A 117 -8.90 25.01 76.48
C MET A 117 -8.58 24.42 75.10
N GLY A 118 -9.35 24.85 74.10
CA GLY A 118 -9.02 24.62 72.69
C GLY A 118 -7.95 25.58 72.23
N ARG A 119 -6.88 25.05 71.64
CA ARG A 119 -5.70 25.78 71.18
C ARG A 119 -5.61 25.65 69.65
N GLN A 120 -5.23 26.74 68.98
CA GLN A 120 -5.05 26.78 67.52
C GLN A 120 -3.68 27.36 67.12
N LEU A 121 -3.11 26.78 66.07
CA LEU A 121 -1.84 27.19 65.45
C LEU A 121 -2.04 27.15 63.93
N GLU A 122 -1.66 28.21 63.24
CA GLU A 122 -1.56 28.22 61.78
C GLU A 122 -0.09 28.27 61.37
N LEU A 123 0.31 27.32 60.53
CA LEU A 123 1.64 27.26 59.93
C LEU A 123 1.58 27.62 58.44
N GLY A 124 2.58 28.31 57.93
CA GLY A 124 2.85 28.53 56.52
C GLY A 124 3.91 27.55 56.05
N LEU A 125 3.55 26.66 55.13
CA LEU A 125 4.43 25.65 54.57
C LEU A 125 5.04 26.13 53.25
N GLN A 126 6.36 26.01 53.13
CA GLN A 126 7.10 26.26 51.89
C GLN A 126 7.95 25.04 51.56
N CYS A 127 7.67 24.41 50.41
CA CYS A 127 8.47 23.28 49.92
C CYS A 127 9.13 23.61 48.58
N GLN A 128 10.41 23.32 48.47
CA GLN A 128 11.16 23.36 47.22
C GLN A 128 11.08 22.01 46.51
N ARG A 129 10.69 22.05 45.23
CA ARG A 129 10.61 20.87 44.37
C ARG A 129 12.00 20.38 44.00
N ASN A 130 12.18 19.06 44.00
CA ASN A 130 13.38 18.41 43.47
C ASN A 130 13.25 18.25 41.95
N TRP A 131 13.49 19.35 41.22
CA TRP A 131 13.41 19.36 39.76
C TRP A 131 14.27 18.28 39.09
N PRO A 132 15.53 18.02 39.51
CA PRO A 132 16.32 16.93 38.96
C PRO A 132 15.62 15.56 39.06
N TRP A 133 15.04 15.26 40.23
CA TRP A 133 14.33 13.98 40.44
C TRP A 133 13.04 13.90 39.60
N LEU A 134 12.26 14.98 39.54
CA LEU A 134 11.03 15.03 38.72
C LEU A 134 11.36 14.84 37.23
N LEU A 135 12.35 15.57 36.71
CA LEU A 135 12.77 15.43 35.32
C LEU A 135 13.31 14.03 35.02
N ALA A 136 14.13 13.45 35.91
CA ALA A 136 14.70 12.11 35.73
C ALA A 136 13.63 11.02 35.75
N SER A 137 12.71 11.05 36.71
CA SER A 137 11.63 10.06 36.84
C SER A 137 10.65 10.13 35.66
N GLN A 138 10.22 11.32 35.25
CA GLN A 138 9.33 11.48 34.09
C GLN A 138 10.05 11.14 32.78
N GLY A 139 11.33 11.49 32.65
CA GLY A 139 12.18 11.07 31.54
C GLY A 139 12.29 9.55 31.42
N ALA A 140 12.55 8.85 32.52
CA ALA A 140 12.61 7.40 32.56
C ALA A 140 11.28 6.73 32.18
N LEU A 141 10.17 7.20 32.76
CA LEU A 141 8.83 6.70 32.44
C LEU A 141 8.48 6.88 30.96
N THR A 142 8.80 8.05 30.41
CA THR A 142 8.53 8.37 29.01
C THR A 142 9.41 7.55 28.08
N GLY A 143 10.69 7.35 28.42
CA GLY A 143 11.57 6.44 27.70
C GLY A 143 11.05 5.00 27.68
N LEU A 144 10.50 4.53 28.80
CA LEU A 144 9.90 3.20 28.91
C LEU A 144 8.63 3.06 28.06
N VAL A 145 7.74 4.05 28.08
CA VAL A 145 6.54 4.08 27.22
C VAL A 145 6.94 4.12 25.74
N ALA A 146 7.93 4.93 25.37
CA ALA A 146 8.42 4.99 24.00
C ALA A 146 9.03 3.65 23.56
N ALA A 147 9.82 2.99 24.42
CA ALA A 147 10.37 1.66 24.15
C ALA A 147 9.27 0.61 23.95
N LEU A 148 8.22 0.62 24.78
CA LEU A 148 7.06 -0.26 24.61
C LEU A 148 6.32 -0.01 23.29
N LEU A 149 6.12 1.26 22.92
CA LEU A 149 5.47 1.62 21.65
C LEU A 149 6.32 1.22 20.43
N LEU A 150 7.64 1.29 20.53
CA LEU A 150 8.56 0.83 19.48
C LEU A 150 8.65 -0.70 19.39
N ALA A 151 8.42 -1.40 20.51
CA ALA A 151 8.38 -2.85 20.55
C ALA A 151 7.06 -3.43 20.02
N LEU A 152 5.99 -2.62 19.94
CA LEU A 152 4.71 -3.06 19.37
C LEU A 152 4.82 -3.23 17.85
N PRO A 153 4.27 -4.33 17.30
CA PRO A 153 4.25 -4.52 15.86
C PRO A 153 3.46 -3.40 15.20
N ALA A 154 3.99 -2.88 14.08
CA ALA A 154 3.30 -1.86 13.30
C ALA A 154 1.90 -2.36 12.92
N PRO A 155 0.87 -1.49 12.98
CA PRO A 155 -0.47 -1.87 12.56
C PRO A 155 -0.45 -2.30 11.10
N LEU A 156 -1.22 -3.35 10.78
CA LEU A 156 -1.39 -3.82 9.41
C LEU A 156 -2.01 -2.71 8.56
N SER A 157 -1.49 -2.53 7.34
CA SER A 157 -2.09 -1.61 6.37
C SER A 157 -3.54 -2.02 6.07
N ALA A 158 -4.37 -1.08 5.59
CA ALA A 158 -5.75 -1.39 5.19
C ALA A 158 -5.79 -2.48 4.11
N ARG A 159 -4.88 -2.38 3.12
CA ARG A 159 -4.70 -3.35 2.03
C ARG A 159 -4.34 -4.74 2.57
N ARG A 160 -3.32 -4.83 3.41
CA ARG A 160 -2.90 -6.11 4.00
C ARG A 160 -4.00 -6.75 4.86
N ARG A 161 -4.77 -5.95 5.59
CA ARG A 161 -5.95 -6.44 6.34
C ARG A 161 -6.97 -7.10 5.41
N ALA A 162 -7.32 -6.43 4.30
CA ALA A 162 -8.27 -6.99 3.34
C ALA A 162 -7.81 -8.36 2.80
N TYR A 163 -6.53 -8.51 2.42
CA TYR A 163 -6.01 -9.81 1.96
C TYR A 163 -5.92 -10.86 3.06
N VAL A 164 -5.59 -10.47 4.29
CA VAL A 164 -5.62 -11.39 5.44
C VAL A 164 -7.03 -11.92 5.65
N ASP A 165 -8.04 -11.05 5.57
CA ASP A 165 -9.43 -11.46 5.74
C ASP A 165 -9.91 -12.33 4.58
N ALA A 166 -9.54 -12.02 3.33
CA ALA A 166 -9.82 -12.85 2.16
C ALA A 166 -9.22 -14.28 2.25
N LEU A 167 -7.96 -14.39 2.69
CA LEU A 167 -7.34 -15.71 2.93
C LEU A 167 -8.02 -16.47 4.06
N ARG A 168 -8.48 -15.77 5.11
CA ARG A 168 -9.21 -16.39 6.22
C ARG A 168 -10.58 -16.90 5.80
N THR A 169 -11.30 -16.16 4.95
CA THR A 169 -12.57 -16.64 4.38
C THR A 169 -12.35 -17.86 3.48
N ALA A 170 -11.20 -17.96 2.82
CA ALA A 170 -10.79 -19.15 2.07
C ALA A 170 -10.26 -20.32 2.95
N GLY A 171 -10.29 -20.18 4.28
CA GLY A 171 -9.93 -21.25 5.23
C GLY A 171 -8.51 -21.18 5.80
N ALA A 172 -7.73 -20.11 5.54
CA ALA A 172 -6.41 -19.95 6.14
C ALA A 172 -6.49 -19.72 7.66
N SER A 173 -5.57 -20.33 8.41
CA SER A 173 -5.33 -19.87 9.78
C SER A 173 -4.76 -18.45 9.79
N ARG A 174 -5.01 -17.68 10.87
CA ARG A 174 -4.49 -16.31 11.02
C ARG A 174 -2.97 -16.23 10.82
N ARG A 175 -2.21 -17.22 11.32
CA ARG A 175 -0.75 -17.28 11.16
C ARG A 175 -0.34 -17.50 9.70
N GLN A 176 -1.05 -18.37 8.97
CA GLN A 176 -0.77 -18.60 7.55
C GLN A 176 -1.09 -17.34 6.72
N ALA A 177 -2.25 -16.72 6.93
CA ALA A 177 -2.65 -15.50 6.24
C ALA A 177 -1.65 -14.35 6.48
N LEU A 178 -1.20 -14.16 7.72
CA LEU A 178 -0.20 -13.13 8.05
C LEU A 178 1.16 -13.38 7.41
N ARG A 179 1.59 -14.64 7.30
CA ARG A 179 2.85 -15.02 6.63
C ARG A 179 2.76 -14.84 5.12
N ALA A 180 1.67 -15.27 4.49
CA ALA A 180 1.47 -15.15 3.05
C ALA A 180 1.42 -13.68 2.59
N THR A 181 0.81 -12.81 3.41
CA THR A 181 0.65 -11.39 3.10
C THR A 181 1.81 -10.52 3.60
N ALA A 182 2.89 -11.11 4.12
CA ALA A 182 3.95 -10.36 4.78
C ALA A 182 4.64 -9.34 3.87
N ALA A 183 4.82 -9.67 2.58
CA ALA A 183 5.48 -8.84 1.59
C ALA A 183 4.52 -7.91 0.82
N VAL A 184 3.21 -7.97 1.07
CA VAL A 184 2.21 -7.21 0.28
C VAL A 184 2.44 -5.70 0.36
N ASP A 185 2.87 -5.20 1.51
CA ASP A 185 3.13 -3.77 1.70
C ASP A 185 4.38 -3.29 0.94
N ASP A 186 5.23 -4.23 0.48
CA ASP A 186 6.45 -3.95 -0.28
C ASP A 186 6.27 -4.17 -1.80
N LEU A 187 5.09 -4.63 -2.25
CA LEU A 187 4.79 -4.86 -3.67
C LEU A 187 4.54 -3.54 -4.41
N SER A 188 5.01 -3.46 -5.66
CA SER A 188 4.68 -2.36 -6.57
C SER A 188 3.21 -2.39 -6.99
N ASP A 189 2.69 -1.30 -7.53
CA ASP A 189 1.29 -1.24 -8.02
C ASP A 189 1.03 -2.26 -9.16
N SER A 190 2.02 -2.52 -10.03
CA SER A 190 1.91 -3.55 -11.07
C SER A 190 1.83 -4.96 -10.48
N GLN A 191 2.60 -5.25 -9.43
CA GLN A 191 2.52 -6.54 -8.74
C GLN A 191 1.21 -6.71 -7.98
N ILE A 192 0.63 -5.62 -7.47
CA ILE A 192 -0.70 -5.66 -6.83
C ILE A 192 -1.79 -5.95 -7.86
N GLN A 193 -1.79 -5.26 -9.01
CA GLN A 193 -2.74 -5.57 -10.09
C GLN A 193 -2.64 -7.02 -10.55
N LEU A 194 -1.41 -7.53 -10.65
CA LEU A 194 -1.16 -8.93 -10.99
C LEU A 194 -1.66 -9.89 -9.92
N LEU A 195 -1.42 -9.58 -8.64
CA LEU A 195 -1.92 -10.37 -7.52
C LEU A 195 -3.44 -10.43 -7.54
N ASP A 196 -4.10 -9.29 -7.73
CA ASP A 196 -5.57 -9.19 -7.78
C ASP A 196 -6.13 -10.02 -8.94
N ALA A 197 -5.48 -10.00 -10.11
CA ALA A 197 -5.87 -10.84 -11.25
C ALA A 197 -5.69 -12.33 -10.98
N LEU A 198 -4.57 -12.74 -10.36
CA LEU A 198 -4.35 -14.13 -9.96
C LEU A 198 -5.37 -14.60 -8.91
N LEU A 199 -5.72 -13.74 -7.96
CA LEU A 199 -6.74 -14.04 -6.94
C LEU A 199 -8.13 -14.16 -7.57
N ALA A 200 -8.45 -13.31 -8.55
CA ALA A 200 -9.72 -13.41 -9.28
C ALA A 200 -9.83 -14.73 -10.06
N GLN A 201 -8.74 -15.20 -10.68
CA GLN A 201 -8.70 -16.51 -11.35
C GLN A 201 -8.75 -17.69 -10.39
N ALA A 202 -8.12 -17.55 -9.22
CA ALA A 202 -8.19 -18.57 -8.17
C ALA A 202 -9.62 -18.77 -7.65
N GLY A 203 -10.44 -17.71 -7.66
CA GLY A 203 -11.85 -17.75 -7.26
C GLY A 203 -12.08 -18.45 -5.92
N ASP A 204 -13.10 -19.32 -5.90
CA ASP A 204 -13.44 -20.19 -4.77
C ASP A 204 -12.67 -21.52 -4.77
N GLY A 205 -11.59 -21.64 -5.57
CA GLY A 205 -10.75 -22.85 -5.68
C GLY A 205 -10.02 -23.26 -4.38
N GLY A 206 -10.33 -22.60 -3.26
CA GLY A 206 -9.83 -22.88 -1.94
C GLY A 206 -8.51 -22.19 -1.61
N LEU A 207 -7.97 -22.55 -0.45
CA LEU A 207 -6.78 -21.90 0.12
C LEU A 207 -5.52 -22.04 -0.76
N ASN A 208 -5.34 -23.17 -1.44
CA ASN A 208 -4.09 -23.49 -2.12
C ASN A 208 -3.83 -22.59 -3.36
N PRO A 209 -4.78 -22.42 -4.31
CA PRO A 209 -4.62 -21.48 -5.42
C PRO A 209 -4.36 -20.04 -4.97
N GLN A 210 -5.08 -19.56 -3.94
CA GLN A 210 -4.86 -18.22 -3.40
C GLN A 210 -3.46 -18.07 -2.78
N MET A 211 -3.00 -19.06 -2.00
CA MET A 211 -1.64 -19.06 -1.47
C MET A 211 -0.57 -19.07 -2.57
N GLN A 212 -0.81 -19.77 -3.69
CA GLN A 212 0.07 -19.75 -4.85
C GLN A 212 0.12 -18.37 -5.50
N ALA A 213 -1.02 -17.68 -5.62
CA ALA A 213 -1.08 -16.31 -6.14
C ALA A 213 -0.17 -15.35 -5.35
N PHE A 214 -0.23 -15.37 -4.01
CA PHE A 214 0.65 -14.55 -3.16
C PHE A 214 2.13 -14.87 -3.34
N ARG A 215 2.48 -16.16 -3.42
CA ARG A 215 3.87 -16.57 -3.64
C ARG A 215 4.37 -16.14 -5.02
N TRP A 216 3.54 -16.28 -6.04
CA TRP A 216 3.89 -15.93 -7.41
C TRP A 216 4.07 -14.42 -7.56
N ALA A 217 3.14 -13.61 -7.05
CA ALA A 217 3.23 -12.14 -7.12
C ALA A 217 4.46 -11.57 -6.39
N GLY A 218 4.91 -12.23 -5.31
CA GLY A 218 6.14 -11.88 -4.60
C GLY A 218 7.43 -12.42 -5.23
N SER A 219 7.35 -13.23 -6.29
CA SER A 219 8.52 -13.85 -6.92
C SER A 219 9.34 -12.84 -7.73
N VAL A 220 10.63 -13.16 -7.96
CA VAL A 220 11.52 -12.37 -8.83
C VAL A 220 10.98 -12.28 -10.26
N ARG A 221 10.24 -13.30 -10.70
CA ARG A 221 9.63 -13.33 -12.04
C ARG A 221 8.55 -12.26 -12.19
N ALA A 222 7.68 -12.12 -11.19
CA ALA A 222 6.68 -11.07 -11.17
C ALA A 222 7.30 -9.66 -11.11
N GLN A 223 8.44 -9.52 -10.42
CA GLN A 223 9.18 -8.25 -10.35
C GLN A 223 9.82 -7.85 -11.69
N ALA A 224 10.12 -8.82 -12.56
CA ALA A 224 10.71 -8.56 -13.87
C ALA A 224 9.71 -8.01 -14.89
N LEU A 225 8.39 -8.12 -14.62
CA LEU A 225 7.36 -7.62 -15.51
C LEU A 225 7.32 -6.09 -15.52
N THR A 226 7.49 -5.52 -16.71
CA THR A 226 7.33 -4.08 -16.95
C THR A 226 5.85 -3.71 -17.12
N ALA A 227 5.55 -2.41 -17.02
CA ALA A 227 4.19 -1.90 -17.25
C ALA A 227 3.64 -2.25 -18.64
N ALA A 228 4.49 -2.27 -19.68
CA ALA A 228 4.10 -2.63 -21.04
C ALA A 228 3.77 -4.13 -21.21
N GLN A 229 4.35 -4.99 -20.36
CA GLN A 229 4.14 -6.44 -20.42
C GLN A 229 2.93 -6.90 -19.60
N LEU A 230 2.49 -6.08 -18.64
CA LEU A 230 1.38 -6.44 -17.75
C LEU A 230 0.06 -6.69 -18.51
N PRO A 231 -0.36 -5.87 -19.51
CA PRO A 231 -1.54 -6.17 -20.31
C PRO A 231 -1.46 -7.53 -21.03
N TRP A 232 -0.30 -7.87 -21.60
CA TRP A 232 -0.07 -9.18 -22.23
C TRP A 232 -0.17 -10.33 -21.24
N PHE A 233 0.42 -10.16 -20.05
CA PHE A 233 0.31 -11.15 -18.97
C PHE A 233 -1.15 -11.38 -18.59
N LEU A 234 -1.90 -10.32 -18.31
CA LEU A 234 -3.29 -10.39 -17.88
C LEU A 234 -4.17 -11.05 -18.96
N ARG A 235 -3.93 -10.72 -20.24
CA ARG A 235 -4.68 -11.34 -21.32
C ARG A 235 -4.35 -12.82 -21.47
N ALA A 236 -3.08 -13.19 -21.43
CA ALA A 236 -2.66 -14.58 -21.52
C ALA A 236 -3.13 -15.41 -20.32
N LEU A 237 -3.18 -14.82 -19.13
CA LEU A 237 -3.71 -15.46 -17.92
C LEU A 237 -5.19 -15.83 -18.07
N GLN A 238 -5.98 -14.97 -18.74
CA GLN A 238 -7.38 -15.28 -19.07
C GLN A 238 -7.48 -16.41 -20.11
N LEU A 239 -6.64 -16.38 -21.14
CA LEU A 239 -6.66 -17.37 -22.23
C LEU A 239 -6.17 -18.76 -21.79
N PHE A 240 -5.30 -18.83 -20.78
CA PHE A 240 -4.75 -20.07 -20.24
C PHE A 240 -5.30 -20.43 -18.86
N GLU A 241 -6.52 -19.99 -18.55
CA GLU A 241 -7.28 -20.41 -17.36
C GLU A 241 -6.48 -20.30 -16.04
N GLY A 242 -5.70 -19.22 -15.89
CA GLY A 242 -4.91 -18.98 -14.68
C GLY A 242 -3.50 -19.58 -14.67
N ASP A 243 -3.03 -20.20 -15.77
CA ASP A 243 -1.64 -20.66 -15.87
C ASP A 243 -0.66 -19.48 -15.96
N ALA A 244 -0.14 -19.09 -14.79
CA ALA A 244 0.76 -17.95 -14.65
C ALA A 244 2.11 -18.13 -15.37
N GLU A 245 2.60 -19.36 -15.56
CA GLU A 245 3.88 -19.60 -16.23
C GLU A 245 3.74 -19.44 -17.74
N ARG A 246 2.65 -19.94 -18.33
CA ARG A 246 2.34 -19.69 -19.74
C ARG A 246 2.02 -18.22 -20.00
N ALA A 247 1.29 -17.58 -19.09
CA ALA A 247 1.00 -16.15 -19.18
C ALA A 247 2.29 -15.30 -19.14
N LEU A 248 3.23 -15.66 -18.28
CA LEU A 248 4.54 -15.02 -18.21
C LEU A 248 5.35 -15.23 -19.48
N ALA A 249 5.37 -16.44 -20.04
CA ALA A 249 6.06 -16.72 -21.29
C ALA A 249 5.56 -15.82 -22.44
N VAL A 250 4.24 -15.59 -22.51
CA VAL A 250 3.65 -14.63 -23.47
C VAL A 250 4.08 -13.21 -23.17
N ALA A 251 3.97 -12.76 -21.91
CA ALA A 251 4.31 -11.40 -21.54
C ALA A 251 5.80 -11.06 -21.80
N LEU A 252 6.69 -12.04 -21.73
CA LEU A 252 8.11 -11.89 -22.00
C LEU A 252 8.49 -12.13 -23.46
N ALA A 253 7.58 -12.66 -24.29
CA ALA A 253 7.84 -12.87 -25.71
C ALA A 253 8.06 -11.52 -26.41
N PRO A 254 8.86 -11.48 -27.49
CA PRO A 254 9.03 -10.26 -28.26
C PRO A 254 7.72 -9.90 -28.98
N ALA A 255 7.46 -8.60 -29.14
CA ALA A 255 6.36 -8.08 -29.96
C ALA A 255 6.63 -8.35 -31.46
N GLN A 256 6.36 -9.58 -31.87
CA GLN A 256 6.55 -10.08 -33.22
C GLN A 256 5.26 -10.65 -33.80
N LEU A 257 5.16 -10.59 -35.12
CA LEU A 257 4.11 -11.17 -35.93
C LEU A 257 4.70 -12.31 -36.77
N VAL A 258 4.44 -13.55 -36.35
CA VAL A 258 5.00 -14.74 -37.01
C VAL A 258 3.90 -15.48 -37.75
N PHE A 259 4.05 -15.66 -39.06
CA PHE A 259 3.13 -16.43 -39.88
C PHE A 259 3.58 -17.89 -39.98
N HIS A 260 2.64 -18.81 -39.78
CA HIS A 260 2.78 -20.24 -39.97
C HIS A 260 1.82 -20.68 -41.10
N PRO A 261 2.28 -20.69 -42.36
CA PRO A 261 1.38 -20.87 -43.50
C PRO A 261 0.67 -22.22 -43.59
N ARG A 262 1.23 -23.25 -42.96
CA ARG A 262 0.76 -24.64 -43.11
C ARG A 262 -0.52 -24.96 -42.37
N ASP A 263 -0.74 -24.31 -41.24
CA ASP A 263 -1.91 -24.48 -40.40
C ASP A 263 -2.78 -23.22 -40.33
N CYS A 264 -2.46 -22.22 -41.16
CA CYS A 264 -3.10 -20.90 -41.18
C CYS A 264 -3.08 -20.22 -39.81
N ARG A 265 -1.95 -20.38 -39.10
CA ARG A 265 -1.75 -19.82 -37.76
C ARG A 265 -0.85 -18.59 -37.82
N VAL A 266 -1.14 -17.62 -36.97
CA VAL A 266 -0.32 -16.45 -36.73
C VAL A 266 0.03 -16.40 -35.25
N SER A 267 1.31 -16.28 -34.92
CA SER A 267 1.75 -16.01 -33.55
C SER A 267 1.93 -14.51 -33.36
N VAL A 268 1.21 -13.92 -32.42
CA VAL A 268 1.31 -12.51 -32.04
C VAL A 268 1.84 -12.44 -30.62
N HIS A 269 3.03 -11.87 -30.42
CA HIS A 269 3.63 -11.77 -29.07
C HIS A 269 3.69 -13.13 -28.34
N GLY A 270 3.98 -14.21 -29.09
CA GLY A 270 3.99 -15.58 -28.57
C GLY A 270 2.61 -16.25 -28.38
N LEU A 271 1.50 -15.54 -28.64
CA LEU A 271 0.16 -16.12 -28.66
C LEU A 271 -0.21 -16.63 -30.05
N ASP A 272 -0.54 -17.91 -30.11
CA ASP A 272 -0.95 -18.60 -31.32
C ASP A 272 -2.44 -18.39 -31.62
N LEU A 273 -2.74 -17.82 -32.79
CA LEU A 273 -4.08 -17.60 -33.30
C LEU A 273 -4.27 -18.32 -34.63
N ARG A 274 -5.29 -19.17 -34.73
CA ARG A 274 -5.70 -19.77 -36.01
C ARG A 274 -6.68 -18.85 -36.73
N LEU A 275 -6.36 -18.51 -37.98
CA LEU A 275 -7.22 -17.71 -38.84
C LEU A 275 -7.91 -18.60 -39.90
N PRO A 276 -9.09 -18.22 -40.39
CA PRO A 276 -9.66 -18.87 -41.57
C PRO A 276 -8.71 -18.70 -42.77
N SER A 277 -8.60 -19.74 -43.60
CA SER A 277 -7.57 -19.84 -44.65
C SER A 277 -7.53 -18.63 -45.59
N THR A 278 -8.69 -18.17 -46.08
CA THR A 278 -8.74 -17.01 -46.97
C THR A 278 -8.24 -15.72 -46.30
N PRO A 279 -8.81 -15.23 -45.17
CA PRO A 279 -8.25 -14.11 -44.41
C PRO A 279 -6.76 -14.25 -44.09
N PHE A 280 -6.31 -15.45 -43.68
CA PHE A 280 -4.90 -15.73 -43.41
C PHE A 280 -4.02 -15.45 -44.63
N ILE A 281 -4.39 -15.97 -45.80
CA ILE A 281 -3.64 -15.81 -47.04
C ILE A 281 -3.53 -14.33 -47.43
N TYR A 282 -4.63 -13.57 -47.31
CA TYR A 282 -4.58 -12.13 -47.54
C TYR A 282 -3.66 -11.42 -46.55
N TYR A 283 -3.66 -11.82 -45.28
CA TYR A 283 -2.79 -11.23 -44.27
C TYR A 283 -1.31 -11.54 -44.53
N LEU A 284 -1.00 -12.80 -44.85
CA LEU A 284 0.34 -13.24 -45.27
C LEU A 284 0.81 -12.51 -46.53
N TRP A 285 -0.08 -12.26 -47.49
CA TRP A 285 0.24 -11.48 -48.68
C TRP A 285 0.71 -10.07 -48.33
N TYR A 286 -0.04 -9.36 -47.46
CA TYR A 286 0.38 -8.05 -46.98
C TYR A 286 1.70 -8.10 -46.19
N ALA A 287 1.92 -9.14 -45.38
CA ALA A 287 3.17 -9.33 -44.64
C ALA A 287 4.38 -9.50 -45.58
N ARG A 288 4.23 -10.31 -46.64
CA ARG A 288 5.28 -10.45 -47.67
C ARG A 288 5.57 -9.15 -48.40
N ARG A 289 4.55 -8.32 -48.66
CA ARG A 289 4.76 -6.97 -49.22
C ARG A 289 5.51 -6.07 -48.24
N ARG A 290 5.15 -6.09 -46.95
CA ARG A 290 5.85 -5.34 -45.90
C ARG A 290 7.33 -5.74 -45.81
N LEU A 291 7.63 -7.04 -45.91
CA LEU A 291 9.00 -7.56 -45.92
C LEU A 291 9.78 -7.19 -47.18
N ARG A 292 9.14 -7.24 -48.36
CA ARG A 292 9.78 -6.95 -49.65
C ARG A 292 10.05 -5.47 -49.86
N ASP A 293 9.09 -4.62 -49.50
CA ASP A 293 9.11 -3.19 -49.81
C ASP A 293 9.92 -2.37 -48.77
N GLY A 294 10.49 -3.03 -47.74
CA GLY A 294 11.42 -2.45 -46.76
C GLY A 294 10.80 -1.95 -45.45
N ALA A 295 11.66 -1.70 -44.45
CA ALA A 295 11.28 -1.21 -43.12
C ALA A 295 10.92 0.29 -43.11
N GLY A 296 10.20 0.74 -42.08
CA GLY A 296 9.84 2.15 -41.87
C GLY A 296 8.57 2.64 -42.58
N ASP A 297 8.40 3.96 -42.65
CA ASP A 297 7.12 4.62 -42.97
C ASP A 297 6.69 4.53 -44.44
N ALA A 298 7.59 4.21 -45.36
CA ALA A 298 7.30 4.14 -46.79
C ALA A 298 6.94 2.72 -47.29
N GLY A 299 7.31 1.67 -46.54
CA GLY A 299 7.21 0.28 -47.02
C GLY A 299 5.82 -0.35 -46.89
N GLY A 300 5.51 -1.31 -47.76
CA GLY A 300 4.40 -2.26 -47.61
C GLY A 300 2.99 -1.71 -47.91
N TRP A 301 2.87 -0.47 -48.38
CA TRP A 301 1.59 0.11 -48.76
C TRP A 301 1.03 -0.51 -50.05
N PHE A 302 -0.25 -0.87 -50.02
CA PHE A 302 -1.00 -1.29 -51.20
C PHE A 302 -2.25 -0.43 -51.37
N ALA A 303 -2.35 0.25 -52.52
CA ALA A 303 -3.53 1.04 -52.87
C ALA A 303 -4.66 0.10 -53.32
N ASN A 304 -5.84 0.24 -52.72
CA ASN A 304 -7.01 -0.51 -53.17
C ASN A 304 -7.26 -0.26 -54.67
N PRO A 305 -7.67 -1.30 -55.42
CA PRO A 305 -8.06 -1.12 -56.81
C PRO A 305 -9.31 -0.23 -56.90
N PRO A 306 -9.50 0.51 -58.01
CA PRO A 306 -10.70 1.31 -58.24
C PRO A 306 -11.97 0.46 -58.17
N SER A 307 -13.09 1.02 -57.70
CA SER A 307 -14.35 0.27 -57.57
C SER A 307 -14.87 -0.31 -58.89
N ASN A 308 -14.49 0.29 -60.02
CA ASN A 308 -14.90 -0.11 -61.37
C ASN A 308 -13.87 -1.00 -62.10
N ARG A 309 -12.71 -1.30 -61.49
CA ARG A 309 -11.65 -2.08 -62.14
C ARG A 309 -10.91 -2.96 -61.15
N ALA A 310 -10.91 -4.26 -61.39
CA ALA A 310 -10.15 -5.21 -60.60
C ALA A 310 -8.64 -5.15 -60.91
N ASP A 311 -7.82 -5.51 -59.93
CA ASP A 311 -6.38 -5.69 -60.07
C ASP A 311 -6.06 -7.17 -60.31
N HIS A 312 -5.59 -7.49 -61.52
CA HIS A 312 -5.23 -8.85 -61.90
C HIS A 312 -3.79 -9.23 -61.49
N GLU A 313 -2.92 -8.24 -61.29
CA GLU A 313 -1.53 -8.48 -60.85
C GLU A 313 -1.53 -8.87 -59.38
N GLY A 314 -2.18 -8.08 -58.52
CA GLY A 314 -2.39 -8.44 -57.12
C GLY A 314 -3.19 -9.73 -56.95
N ALA A 315 -4.13 -10.02 -57.86
CA ALA A 315 -4.84 -11.30 -57.87
C ALA A 315 -3.91 -12.48 -58.12
N ALA A 316 -2.96 -12.37 -59.05
CA ALA A 316 -1.99 -13.42 -59.33
C ALA A 316 -1.07 -13.69 -58.13
N GLU A 317 -0.60 -12.65 -57.43
CA GLU A 317 0.20 -12.81 -56.20
C GLU A 317 -0.57 -13.60 -55.12
N VAL A 318 -1.85 -13.25 -54.90
CA VAL A 318 -2.69 -13.93 -53.90
C VAL A 318 -3.07 -15.35 -54.34
N LEU A 319 -3.32 -15.58 -55.64
CA LEU A 319 -3.60 -16.91 -56.18
C LEU A 319 -2.42 -17.86 -55.97
N ALA A 320 -1.19 -17.39 -56.19
CA ALA A 320 0.01 -18.20 -55.94
C ALA A 320 0.08 -18.65 -54.47
N LEU A 321 -0.30 -17.79 -53.52
CA LEU A 321 -0.40 -18.16 -52.11
C LEU A 321 -1.54 -19.14 -51.83
N MET A 322 -2.70 -18.96 -52.47
CA MET A 322 -3.83 -19.89 -52.35
C MET A 322 -3.49 -21.28 -52.89
N GLU A 323 -2.73 -21.38 -53.97
CA GLU A 323 -2.27 -22.65 -54.52
C GLU A 323 -1.21 -23.30 -53.63
N ALA A 324 -0.28 -22.50 -53.08
CA ALA A 324 0.80 -23.00 -52.23
C ALA A 324 0.33 -23.49 -50.85
N TYR A 325 -0.74 -22.92 -50.30
CA TYR A 325 -1.20 -23.19 -48.92
C TYR A 325 -2.66 -23.67 -48.86
N GLU A 326 -3.15 -24.30 -49.92
CA GLU A 326 -4.49 -24.92 -49.98
C GLU A 326 -5.63 -23.97 -49.58
N GLY A 327 -5.60 -22.76 -50.16
CA GLY A 327 -6.66 -21.77 -49.99
C GLY A 327 -8.03 -22.26 -50.45
N HIS A 328 -9.09 -21.62 -49.95
CA HIS A 328 -10.46 -22.03 -50.23
C HIS A 328 -10.78 -22.01 -51.74
N GLY A 329 -11.05 -23.17 -52.35
CA GLY A 329 -11.16 -23.33 -53.81
C GLY A 329 -12.17 -22.41 -54.51
N LYS A 330 -13.30 -22.09 -53.86
CA LYS A 330 -14.26 -21.08 -54.36
C LYS A 330 -13.65 -19.68 -54.43
N ALA A 331 -12.90 -19.27 -53.40
CA ALA A 331 -12.28 -17.95 -53.34
C ALA A 331 -11.17 -17.83 -54.40
N ALA A 332 -10.38 -18.89 -54.61
CA ALA A 332 -9.39 -18.95 -55.67
C ALA A 332 -10.04 -18.86 -57.08
N ARG A 333 -11.16 -19.56 -57.31
CA ARG A 333 -11.89 -19.46 -58.58
C ARG A 333 -12.44 -18.05 -58.81
N ASP A 334 -13.12 -17.48 -57.81
CA ASP A 334 -13.65 -16.13 -57.87
C ASP A 334 -12.55 -15.09 -58.13
N LEU A 335 -11.38 -15.25 -57.50
CA LEU A 335 -10.23 -14.36 -57.68
C LEU A 335 -9.63 -14.47 -59.10
N ARG A 336 -9.58 -15.68 -59.67
CA ARG A 336 -9.12 -15.92 -61.05
C ARG A 336 -10.06 -15.31 -62.09
N GLU A 337 -11.37 -15.43 -61.89
CA GLU A 337 -12.38 -14.90 -62.83
C GLU A 337 -12.55 -13.38 -62.74
N LYS A 338 -12.61 -12.83 -61.52
CA LYS A 338 -13.05 -11.45 -61.27
C LYS A 338 -11.90 -10.50 -60.92
N GLY A 339 -10.68 -11.02 -60.71
CA GLY A 339 -9.55 -10.25 -60.22
C GLY A 339 -9.72 -9.80 -58.76
N LEU A 340 -8.72 -9.07 -58.25
CA LEU A 340 -8.72 -8.56 -56.90
C LEU A 340 -9.55 -7.27 -56.82
N ARG A 341 -10.54 -7.23 -55.93
CA ARG A 341 -11.48 -6.10 -55.78
C ARG A 341 -11.34 -5.45 -54.40
N SER A 342 -11.58 -4.15 -54.33
CA SER A 342 -11.52 -3.36 -53.09
C SER A 342 -12.38 -3.97 -51.99
N ARG A 343 -13.64 -4.29 -52.30
CA ARG A 343 -14.58 -4.94 -51.37
C ARG A 343 -14.05 -6.27 -50.82
N THR A 344 -13.40 -7.09 -51.63
CA THR A 344 -12.84 -8.38 -51.19
C THR A 344 -11.67 -8.16 -50.22
N LEU A 345 -10.83 -7.16 -50.47
CA LEU A 345 -9.75 -6.79 -49.56
C LEU A 345 -10.29 -6.24 -48.23
N ASP A 346 -11.28 -5.35 -48.28
CA ASP A 346 -11.92 -4.80 -47.08
C ASP A 346 -12.53 -5.91 -46.21
N GLN A 347 -13.27 -6.84 -46.82
CA GLN A 347 -13.86 -7.98 -46.12
C GLN A 347 -12.82 -8.86 -45.42
N ASN A 348 -11.70 -9.17 -46.07
CA ASN A 348 -10.67 -10.00 -45.46
C ASN A 348 -9.90 -9.25 -44.36
N ARG A 349 -9.63 -7.95 -44.53
CA ARG A 349 -9.05 -7.12 -43.47
C ARG A 349 -9.96 -7.03 -42.24
N SER A 350 -11.26 -6.81 -42.44
CA SER A 350 -12.24 -6.80 -41.35
C SER A 350 -12.27 -8.13 -40.60
N LYS A 351 -12.26 -9.26 -41.32
CA LYS A 351 -12.19 -10.58 -40.68
C LYS A 351 -10.92 -10.77 -39.86
N VAL A 352 -9.75 -10.40 -40.40
CA VAL A 352 -8.48 -10.48 -39.63
C VAL A 352 -8.56 -9.61 -38.38
N LYS A 353 -9.10 -8.38 -38.50
CA LYS A 353 -9.33 -7.49 -37.37
C LYS A 353 -10.22 -8.15 -36.33
N GLU A 354 -11.40 -8.62 -36.72
CA GLU A 354 -12.37 -9.27 -35.82
C GLU A 354 -11.74 -10.45 -35.05
N HIS A 355 -10.97 -11.31 -35.73
CA HIS A 355 -10.29 -12.43 -35.09
C HIS A 355 -9.20 -11.98 -34.11
N LEU A 356 -8.34 -11.04 -34.50
CA LEU A 356 -7.27 -10.54 -33.64
C LEU A 356 -7.83 -9.79 -32.42
N THR A 357 -8.81 -8.91 -32.62
CA THR A 357 -9.44 -8.17 -31.52
C THR A 357 -10.27 -9.07 -30.61
N GLY A 358 -10.90 -10.11 -31.16
CA GLY A 358 -11.62 -11.10 -30.36
C GLY A 358 -10.70 -11.87 -29.40
N LEU A 359 -9.49 -12.24 -29.87
CA LEU A 359 -8.52 -12.95 -29.04
C LEU A 359 -7.69 -12.02 -28.15
N LEU A 360 -7.26 -10.85 -28.61
CA LEU A 360 -6.30 -10.01 -27.88
C LEU A 360 -6.95 -8.81 -27.18
N GLY A 361 -8.15 -8.40 -27.60
CA GLY A 361 -8.70 -7.08 -27.30
C GLY A 361 -8.21 -6.02 -28.29
N GLU A 362 -8.87 -4.87 -28.34
CA GLU A 362 -8.54 -3.81 -29.31
C GLU A 362 -7.14 -3.21 -29.11
N GLU A 363 -6.77 -2.96 -27.85
CA GLU A 363 -5.50 -2.31 -27.50
C GLU A 363 -4.29 -3.16 -27.89
N LEU A 364 -4.26 -4.43 -27.49
CA LEU A 364 -3.14 -5.34 -27.79
C LEU A 364 -3.08 -5.77 -29.25
N ALA A 365 -4.22 -5.77 -29.95
CA ALA A 365 -4.25 -6.09 -31.37
C ALA A 365 -3.72 -4.95 -32.25
N ALA A 366 -3.84 -3.69 -31.82
CA ALA A 366 -3.66 -2.50 -32.65
C ALA A 366 -2.39 -2.51 -33.51
N ASP A 367 -1.24 -2.84 -32.91
CA ASP A 367 0.07 -2.86 -33.57
C ASP A 367 0.26 -3.99 -34.59
N PHE A 368 -0.69 -4.93 -34.62
CA PHE A 368 -0.70 -6.07 -35.54
C PHE A 368 -1.80 -5.94 -36.61
N LEU A 369 -2.65 -4.92 -36.52
CA LEU A 369 -3.73 -4.69 -37.48
C LEU A 369 -3.24 -3.98 -38.75
N PHE A 370 -4.19 -3.76 -39.65
CA PHE A 370 -4.00 -2.92 -40.81
C PHE A 370 -4.19 -1.45 -40.45
N GLU A 371 -3.29 -0.60 -40.93
CA GLU A 371 -3.52 0.84 -41.01
C GLU A 371 -3.85 1.26 -42.43
N GLY A 372 -4.56 2.37 -42.56
CA GLY A 372 -5.02 2.89 -43.84
C GLY A 372 -4.88 4.39 -43.93
N GLU A 373 -4.53 4.87 -45.12
CA GLU A 373 -4.49 6.30 -45.42
C GLU A 373 -4.96 6.57 -46.85
N ARG A 374 -5.20 7.84 -47.19
CA ARG A 374 -5.61 8.24 -48.53
C ARG A 374 -4.39 8.62 -49.36
N ASP A 375 -4.16 7.89 -50.45
CA ASP A 375 -3.09 8.19 -51.40
C ASP A 375 -3.35 9.56 -52.07
N ALA A 376 -2.49 10.53 -51.82
CA ALA A 376 -2.60 11.88 -52.37
C ALA A 376 -2.60 11.92 -53.90
N ARG A 377 -1.93 10.97 -54.56
CA ARG A 377 -1.82 10.93 -56.03
C ARG A 377 -3.07 10.36 -56.68
N THR A 378 -3.67 9.34 -56.08
CA THR A 378 -4.76 8.58 -56.69
C THR A 378 -6.12 8.77 -56.01
N ALA A 379 -6.15 9.49 -54.88
CA ALA A 379 -7.29 9.67 -54.00
C ALA A 379 -7.92 8.36 -53.47
N ARG A 380 -7.23 7.23 -53.65
CA ARG A 380 -7.64 5.89 -53.23
C ARG A 380 -7.10 5.60 -51.83
N SER A 381 -7.83 4.79 -51.08
CA SER A 381 -7.33 4.27 -49.81
C SER A 381 -6.20 3.26 -50.06
N ARG A 382 -5.08 3.41 -49.36
CA ARG A 382 -4.00 2.43 -49.31
C ARG A 382 -3.86 1.88 -47.90
N TYR A 383 -3.48 0.61 -47.80
CA TYR A 383 -3.38 -0.11 -46.54
C TYR A 383 -2.05 -0.84 -46.43
N ARG A 384 -1.60 -1.05 -45.19
CA ARG A 384 -0.49 -1.94 -44.84
C ARG A 384 -0.71 -2.54 -43.45
N ILE A 385 0.13 -3.49 -43.06
CA ILE A 385 0.20 -3.97 -41.67
C ILE A 385 1.01 -2.94 -40.88
N VAL A 386 0.53 -2.57 -39.69
CA VAL A 386 1.18 -1.61 -38.79
C VAL A 386 2.57 -2.11 -38.38
N THR A 387 2.65 -3.38 -37.99
CA THR A 387 3.90 -4.04 -37.56
C THR A 387 5.05 -3.75 -38.50
N ASP A 388 6.19 -3.36 -37.93
CA ASP A 388 7.39 -3.09 -38.71
C ASP A 388 7.93 -4.37 -39.36
N ALA A 389 8.54 -4.24 -40.54
CA ALA A 389 9.10 -5.39 -41.27
C ALA A 389 10.10 -6.19 -40.42
N ALA A 390 10.88 -5.54 -39.55
CA ALA A 390 11.83 -6.22 -38.67
C ALA A 390 11.17 -7.12 -37.60
N GLN A 391 9.88 -6.91 -37.32
CA GLN A 391 9.11 -7.69 -36.36
C GLN A 391 8.21 -8.74 -37.04
N ILE A 392 8.19 -8.79 -38.36
CA ILE A 392 7.42 -9.77 -39.14
C ILE A 392 8.33 -10.95 -39.51
N ARG A 393 7.83 -12.17 -39.32
CA ARG A 393 8.51 -13.40 -39.73
C ARG A 393 7.54 -14.35 -40.42
N VAL A 394 8.06 -15.17 -41.33
CA VAL A 394 7.31 -16.25 -41.98
C VAL A 394 8.10 -17.53 -41.77
N ASP A 395 7.56 -18.44 -40.95
CA ASP A 395 8.24 -19.68 -40.61
C ASP A 395 7.79 -20.80 -41.57
N GLU A 396 8.57 -20.99 -42.63
CA GLU A 396 8.39 -22.04 -43.63
C GLU A 396 9.10 -23.34 -43.17
N GLY A 397 8.69 -23.94 -42.06
CA GLY A 397 9.34 -25.14 -41.49
C GLY A 397 9.40 -26.38 -42.44
N PRO A 398 10.14 -27.46 -42.11
CA PRO A 398 10.19 -28.72 -42.90
C PRO A 398 8.89 -29.55 -42.79
N GLN A 399 8.50 -30.28 -43.86
CA GLN A 399 7.17 -30.94 -44.09
C GLN A 399 6.48 -31.60 -42.86
N CYS A 400 5.15 -31.41 -42.77
CA CYS A 400 4.27 -31.59 -41.61
C CYS A 400 4.20 -32.98 -40.94
N ALA A 401 4.00 -32.96 -39.62
CA ALA A 401 3.12 -33.88 -38.89
C ALA A 401 2.20 -33.06 -37.95
N ALA A 402 0.94 -33.45 -37.84
CA ALA A 402 -0.12 -32.71 -37.14
C ALA A 402 -0.15 -33.01 -35.62
N ALA A 403 -0.14 -31.98 -34.77
CA ALA A 403 -0.72 -32.03 -33.42
C ALA A 403 -0.85 -30.63 -32.76
N GLY A 404 -2.04 -30.34 -32.21
CA GLY A 404 -2.22 -29.47 -31.04
C GLY A 404 -2.26 -27.95 -31.27
N ALA A 405 -3.34 -27.41 -31.84
CA ALA A 405 -3.70 -25.99 -31.72
C ALA A 405 -4.95 -25.84 -30.85
N ILE A 406 -5.03 -24.75 -30.08
CA ILE A 406 -6.19 -24.42 -29.26
C ILE A 406 -7.28 -23.89 -30.20
N ASP A 407 -8.35 -24.67 -30.38
CA ASP A 407 -9.55 -24.23 -31.09
C ASP A 407 -10.37 -23.31 -30.19
N ILE A 408 -10.59 -22.07 -30.64
CA ILE A 408 -11.51 -21.14 -29.99
C ILE A 408 -12.93 -21.61 -30.32
N PRO A 409 -13.81 -21.88 -29.34
CA PRO A 409 -15.20 -22.23 -29.62
C PRO A 409 -15.89 -21.06 -30.31
N ALA A 410 -16.53 -21.35 -31.45
CA ALA A 410 -17.36 -20.39 -32.17
C ALA A 410 -18.44 -19.85 -31.24
N THR A 411 -18.53 -18.52 -31.13
CA THR A 411 -19.59 -17.81 -30.42
C THR A 411 -20.96 -18.30 -30.95
N PRO A 412 -21.90 -18.74 -30.10
CA PRO A 412 -23.21 -19.13 -30.58
C PRO A 412 -23.92 -17.90 -31.13
N ALA A 413 -24.36 -18.01 -32.39
CA ALA A 413 -25.25 -17.04 -32.99
C ALA A 413 -26.53 -16.97 -32.16
N SER A 414 -26.73 -15.82 -31.51
CA SER A 414 -28.00 -15.40 -30.95
C SER A 414 -29.03 -15.37 -32.08
N TYR A 415 -29.97 -16.33 -32.05
CA TYR A 415 -31.21 -16.23 -32.80
C TYR A 415 -32.12 -15.22 -32.10
N SER A 416 -32.47 -14.15 -32.83
CA SER A 416 -33.72 -13.42 -32.68
C SER A 416 -34.59 -13.74 -33.88
#